data_AF-A0A0D2DMT3-F1
#
_entry.id   AF-A0A0D2DMT3-F1
#
_cell.length_a   1.000
_cell.length_b   1.000
_cell.length_c   1.000
_cell.angle_alpha   90.00
_cell.angle_beta   90.00
_cell.angle_gamma   90.00
#
_symmetry.space_group_name_H-M   'P 1'
#
loop_
_entity.id
_entity.type
_entity.pdbx_description
1 polymer ?
#
loop_
_entity_poly.entity_id
_entity_poly.type
_entity_poly.pdbx_seq_one_letter_code
_entity_poly.pdbx_strand_id
1 'polypeptide(L)'
;MTSLSCLPPLHHAPSLHGDDYLLLSERAHANLPCSPRPAATTTSMTPAAGDEILAAQRRHRPVAPHLSIYRPQITWYMSMFHRITGATLSVGVYAFGAAYLIAPMLGWHLESATLAASFASLPIFAKISLKTLAAYPFTYHCWNGIRHLVWDTGAAMTNKQVIVTGWTTIGLATVSALALVFM
;
A
#
# COMPACT_ATOMS: atom_id res chain seq x y z
N MET A 1 8.57 25.77 -10.39
CA MET A 1 9.42 26.65 -9.55
C MET A 1 8.54 27.78 -9.08
N THR A 2 7.93 27.63 -7.91
CA THR A 2 7.08 28.66 -7.31
C THR A 2 7.66 28.94 -5.93
N SER A 3 8.02 30.20 -5.75
CA SER A 3 8.65 30.83 -4.59
C SER A 3 8.16 30.29 -3.23
N LEU A 4 9.05 29.61 -2.52
CA LEU A 4 8.94 29.26 -1.09
C LEU A 4 9.63 30.33 -0.23
N SER A 5 9.46 31.61 -0.54
CA SER A 5 10.29 32.68 0.07
C SER A 5 9.74 33.30 1.36
N CYS A 6 8.71 32.75 2.00
CA CYS A 6 8.14 33.35 3.22
C CYS A 6 7.99 32.38 4.40
N LEU A 7 8.99 31.54 4.68
CA LEU A 7 9.16 31.03 6.04
C LEU A 7 10.47 31.58 6.62
N PRO A 8 10.44 32.34 7.72
CA PRO A 8 11.66 32.76 8.39
C PRO A 8 12.38 31.53 8.97
N PRO A 9 13.72 31.52 9.02
CA PRO A 9 14.47 30.43 9.60
C PRO A 9 14.22 30.37 11.11
N LEU A 10 13.90 29.17 11.62
CA LEU A 10 13.78 28.88 13.05
C LEU A 10 15.18 28.93 13.69
N HIS A 11 15.68 30.13 13.95
CA HIS A 11 16.77 30.32 14.90
C HIS A 11 16.17 30.39 16.32
N HIS A 12 16.83 29.69 17.25
CA HIS A 12 16.55 29.62 18.67
C HIS A 12 15.88 30.89 19.22
N ALA A 13 14.62 30.77 19.66
CA ALA A 13 13.92 31.84 20.33
C ALA A 13 14.56 32.09 21.71
N PRO A 14 15.10 33.28 21.99
CA PRO A 14 15.47 33.65 23.35
C PRO A 14 14.20 33.82 24.18
N SER A 15 14.25 33.45 25.47
CA SER A 15 13.12 33.58 26.40
C SER A 15 12.86 35.07 26.72
N LEU A 16 12.09 35.74 25.88
CA LEU A 16 11.65 37.12 26.12
C LEU A 16 10.36 37.14 26.94
N HIS A 17 10.19 38.20 27.74
CA HIS A 17 9.06 38.41 28.64
C HIS A 17 7.80 38.80 27.82
N GLY A 18 6.61 38.52 28.34
CA GLY A 18 5.34 38.65 27.60
C GLY A 18 5.09 40.02 26.95
N ASP A 19 5.64 41.08 27.53
CA ASP A 19 5.46 42.47 27.06
C ASP A 19 6.27 42.79 25.80
N ASP A 20 7.39 42.08 25.56
CA ASP A 20 8.22 42.26 24.37
C ASP A 20 7.55 41.70 23.10
N TYR A 21 6.72 40.65 23.26
CA TYR A 21 5.96 40.06 22.14
C TYR A 21 4.88 41.01 21.62
N LEU A 22 4.24 41.77 22.49
CA LEU A 22 3.21 42.74 22.11
C LEU A 22 3.82 43.89 21.31
N LEU A 23 4.96 44.43 21.76
CA LEU A 23 5.65 45.51 21.05
C LEU A 23 6.27 45.07 19.72
N LEU A 24 6.76 43.83 19.62
CA LEU A 24 7.25 43.26 18.35
C LEU A 24 6.11 42.94 17.39
N SER A 25 4.96 42.49 17.89
CA SER A 25 3.73 42.28 17.11
C SER A 25 3.21 43.61 16.54
N GLU A 26 3.06 44.66 17.35
CA GLU A 26 2.60 45.97 16.88
C GLU A 26 3.52 46.59 15.83
N ARG A 27 4.85 46.43 15.98
CA ARG A 27 5.82 46.93 15.00
C ARG A 27 5.88 46.11 13.71
N ALA A 28 5.59 44.80 13.76
CA ALA A 28 5.56 43.94 12.58
C ALA A 28 4.31 44.17 11.71
N HIS A 29 3.19 44.58 12.30
CA HIS A 29 1.95 44.84 11.57
C HIS A 29 1.83 46.26 10.99
N ALA A 30 2.62 47.23 11.49
CA ALA A 30 2.51 48.62 11.06
C ALA A 30 3.08 48.93 9.66
N ASN A 31 3.89 48.04 9.06
CA ASN A 31 4.65 48.34 7.84
C ASN A 31 4.61 47.23 6.77
N LEU A 32 3.65 46.30 6.81
CA LEU A 32 3.47 45.37 5.69
C LEU A 32 2.67 46.09 4.60
N PRO A 33 3.27 46.43 3.43
CA PRO A 33 2.50 46.96 2.33
C PRO A 33 1.46 45.93 1.93
N CYS A 34 0.18 46.26 2.13
CA CYS A 34 -0.92 45.51 1.55
C CYS A 34 -0.78 45.65 0.04
N SER A 35 -0.09 44.69 -0.59
CA SER A 35 -0.01 44.64 -2.05
C SER A 35 -1.43 44.50 -2.57
N PRO A 36 -1.97 45.48 -3.32
CA PRO A 36 -3.30 45.36 -3.89
C PRO A 36 -3.32 44.11 -4.75
N ARG A 37 -4.16 43.14 -4.37
CA ARG A 37 -4.36 41.94 -5.17
C ARG A 37 -4.89 42.44 -6.53
N PRO A 38 -4.23 42.14 -7.66
CA PRO A 38 -4.73 42.57 -8.96
C PRO A 38 -6.18 42.12 -9.08
N ALA A 39 -7.08 43.03 -9.46
CA ALA A 39 -8.47 42.70 -9.69
C ALA A 39 -8.51 41.57 -10.74
N ALA A 40 -9.10 40.43 -10.37
CA ALA A 40 -9.19 39.29 -11.26
C ALA A 40 -10.07 39.69 -12.46
N THR A 41 -9.45 39.93 -13.61
CA THR A 41 -10.16 40.18 -14.86
C THR A 41 -10.83 38.90 -15.31
N THR A 42 -12.16 38.86 -15.28
CA THR A 42 -12.93 37.73 -15.78
C THR A 42 -13.25 37.97 -17.26
N THR A 43 -12.80 37.08 -18.13
CA THR A 43 -13.21 37.06 -19.53
C THR A 43 -14.39 36.11 -19.68
N SER A 44 -15.50 36.57 -20.28
CA SER A 44 -16.61 35.68 -20.62
C SER A 44 -16.16 34.71 -21.72
N MET A 45 -16.21 33.41 -21.44
CA MET A 45 -15.85 32.35 -22.39
C MET A 45 -17.01 31.37 -22.50
N THR A 46 -17.08 30.64 -23.62
CA THR A 46 -18.01 29.51 -23.74
C THR A 46 -17.63 28.41 -22.73
N PRO A 47 -18.58 27.66 -22.17
CA PRO A 47 -18.29 26.57 -21.23
C PRO A 47 -17.24 25.57 -21.73
N ALA A 48 -17.31 25.20 -23.02
CA ALA A 48 -16.37 24.28 -23.65
C ALA A 48 -14.91 24.77 -23.64
N ALA A 49 -14.68 26.06 -23.89
CA ALA A 49 -13.35 26.68 -23.82
C ALA A 49 -12.81 26.72 -22.38
N GLY A 50 -13.69 26.94 -21.40
CA GLY A 50 -13.34 26.84 -19.98
C GLY A 50 -12.89 25.43 -19.59
N ASP A 51 -13.61 24.41 -20.04
CA ASP A 51 -13.28 23.00 -19.75
C ASP A 51 -11.93 22.58 -20.34
N GLU A 52 -11.59 23.06 -21.54
CA GLU A 52 -10.29 22.81 -22.17
C GLU A 52 -9.13 23.39 -21.34
N ILE A 53 -9.28 24.63 -20.86
CA ILE A 53 -8.29 25.28 -19.99
C ILE A 53 -8.13 24.50 -18.68
N LEU A 54 -9.24 24.10 -18.05
CA LEU A 54 -9.20 23.32 -16.82
C LEU A 54 -8.55 21.95 -17.05
N ALA A 55 -8.82 21.29 -18.19
CA ALA A 55 -8.16 20.04 -18.56
C ALA A 55 -6.65 20.23 -18.76
N ALA A 56 -6.23 21.29 -19.47
CA ALA A 56 -4.83 21.63 -19.64
C ALA A 56 -4.14 21.89 -18.30
N GLN A 57 -4.77 22.64 -17.39
CA GLN A 57 -4.26 22.88 -16.05
C GLN A 57 -4.16 21.60 -15.21
N ARG A 58 -5.14 20.69 -15.29
CA ARG A 58 -5.12 19.42 -14.54
C ARG A 58 -3.96 18.52 -14.95
N ARG A 59 -3.53 18.53 -16.22
CA ARG A 59 -2.36 17.78 -16.70
C ARG A 59 -1.05 18.23 -16.07
N HIS A 60 -0.94 19.50 -15.67
CA HIS A 60 0.26 20.06 -15.05
C HIS A 60 0.26 19.97 -13.52
N ARG A 61 -0.82 19.48 -12.89
CA ARG A 61 -0.86 19.30 -11.43
C ARG A 61 -0.08 18.04 -11.05
N PRO A 62 0.98 18.15 -10.24
CA PRO A 62 1.67 16.97 -9.76
C PRO A 62 0.76 16.16 -8.83
N VAL A 63 0.87 14.83 -8.91
CA VAL A 63 0.24 13.94 -7.93
C VAL A 63 1.07 14.00 -6.66
N ALA A 64 0.42 14.27 -5.52
CA ALA A 64 1.11 14.26 -4.23
C ALA A 64 1.69 12.85 -3.97
N PRO A 65 2.92 12.74 -3.42
CA PRO A 65 3.48 11.45 -3.07
C PRO A 65 2.60 10.75 -2.02
N HIS A 66 2.38 9.44 -2.19
CA HIS A 66 1.53 8.66 -1.29
C HIS A 66 2.31 7.47 -0.71
N LEU A 67 2.58 6.42 -1.49
CA LEU A 67 3.22 5.20 -0.99
C LEU A 67 4.68 5.43 -0.56
N SER A 68 5.37 6.37 -1.20
CA SER A 68 6.78 6.68 -0.90
C SER A 68 6.99 7.41 0.43
N ILE A 69 5.95 8.08 0.95
CA ILE A 69 6.05 8.88 2.19
C ILE A 69 5.15 8.37 3.31
N TYR A 70 4.24 7.44 3.03
CA TYR A 70 3.28 6.95 4.02
C TYR A 70 3.99 6.06 5.05
N ARG A 71 3.63 6.22 6.33
CA ARG A 71 4.22 5.43 7.42
C ARG A 71 3.88 3.94 7.22
N PRO A 72 4.89 3.04 7.30
CA PRO A 72 4.66 1.60 7.39
C PRO A 72 3.70 1.22 8.51
N GLN A 73 2.60 0.54 8.18
CA GLN A 73 1.61 0.04 9.14
C GLN A 73 1.16 -1.36 8.76
N ILE A 74 0.93 -2.21 9.76
CA ILE A 74 0.50 -3.60 9.56
C ILE A 74 -0.80 -3.70 8.73
N THR A 75 -1.68 -2.71 8.84
CA THR A 75 -2.96 -2.65 8.14
C THR A 75 -2.82 -2.76 6.62
N TRP A 76 -2.11 -1.81 6.01
CA TRP A 76 -2.00 -1.76 4.55
C TRP A 76 -1.02 -2.80 4.00
N TYR A 77 0.07 -3.12 4.73
CA TYR A 77 0.98 -4.19 4.32
C TYR A 77 0.25 -5.54 4.24
N MET A 78 -0.52 -5.90 5.27
CA MET A 78 -1.29 -7.14 5.23
C MET A 78 -2.35 -7.12 4.12
N SER A 79 -3.00 -5.99 3.88
CA SER A 79 -3.92 -5.86 2.75
C SER A 79 -3.22 -6.10 1.40
N MET A 80 -2.03 -5.54 1.20
CA MET A 80 -1.25 -5.78 -0.02
C MET A 80 -0.84 -7.25 -0.15
N PHE A 81 -0.33 -7.85 0.93
CA PHE A 81 0.04 -9.27 0.91
C PHE A 81 -1.16 -10.17 0.63
N HIS A 82 -2.35 -9.86 1.16
CA HIS A 82 -3.55 -10.65 0.89
C HIS A 82 -3.92 -10.66 -0.60
N ARG A 83 -3.75 -9.51 -1.28
CA ARG A 83 -3.94 -9.39 -2.73
C ARG A 83 -2.87 -10.16 -3.49
N ILE A 84 -1.60 -10.02 -3.11
CA ILE A 84 -0.48 -10.69 -3.77
C ILE A 84 -0.60 -12.21 -3.62
N THR A 85 -0.88 -12.71 -2.42
CA THR A 85 -1.05 -14.16 -2.21
C THR A 85 -2.28 -14.68 -2.92
N GLY A 86 -3.39 -13.94 -2.91
CA GLY A 86 -4.59 -14.30 -3.67
C GLY A 86 -4.30 -14.43 -5.17
N ALA A 87 -3.70 -13.41 -5.77
CA ALA A 87 -3.31 -13.43 -7.18
C ALA A 87 -2.32 -14.57 -7.50
N THR A 88 -1.32 -14.77 -6.65
CA THR A 88 -0.31 -15.84 -6.82
C THR A 88 -0.95 -17.23 -6.81
N LEU A 89 -1.85 -17.48 -5.84
CA LEU A 89 -2.58 -18.74 -5.73
C LEU A 89 -3.51 -18.95 -6.93
N SER A 90 -4.26 -17.91 -7.34
CA SER A 90 -5.12 -17.98 -8.52
C SER A 90 -4.32 -18.30 -9.79
N VAL A 91 -3.21 -17.59 -10.02
CA VAL A 91 -2.31 -17.86 -11.16
C VAL A 91 -1.80 -19.29 -11.10
N GLY A 92 -1.37 -19.78 -9.92
CA GLY A 92 -0.92 -21.17 -9.76
C GLY A 92 -1.97 -22.20 -10.16
N VAL A 93 -3.21 -22.04 -9.68
CA VAL A 93 -4.32 -22.95 -10.00
C VAL A 93 -4.66 -22.91 -11.50
N TYR A 94 -4.81 -21.71 -12.07
CA TYR A 94 -5.16 -21.58 -13.49
C TYR A 94 -4.04 -22.04 -14.42
N ALA A 95 -2.78 -21.71 -14.10
CA ALA A 95 -1.63 -22.15 -14.88
C ALA A 95 -1.48 -23.66 -14.84
N PHE A 96 -1.59 -24.28 -13.66
CA PHE A 96 -1.55 -25.74 -13.54
C PHE A 96 -2.70 -26.41 -14.29
N GLY A 97 -3.93 -25.90 -14.15
CA GLY A 97 -5.09 -26.45 -14.85
C GLY A 97 -4.97 -26.34 -16.37
N ALA A 98 -4.50 -25.20 -16.88
CA ALA A 98 -4.25 -25.01 -18.32
C ALA A 98 -3.10 -25.89 -18.83
N ALA A 99 -2.01 -26.00 -18.07
CA ALA A 99 -0.89 -26.87 -18.42
C ALA A 99 -1.32 -28.34 -18.45
N TYR A 100 -2.12 -28.78 -17.48
CA TYR A 100 -2.66 -30.13 -17.42
C TYR A 100 -3.56 -30.45 -18.62
N LEU A 101 -4.38 -29.48 -19.06
CA LEU A 101 -5.26 -29.65 -20.22
C LEU A 101 -4.47 -29.79 -21.54
N ILE A 102 -3.38 -29.03 -21.70
CA ILE A 102 -2.58 -29.01 -22.94
C ILE A 102 -1.52 -30.13 -22.94
N ALA A 103 -1.16 -30.67 -21.76
CA ALA A 103 -0.09 -31.65 -21.58
C ALA A 103 -0.11 -32.83 -22.57
N PRO A 104 -1.25 -33.48 -22.89
CA PRO A 104 -1.27 -34.59 -23.85
C PRO A 104 -0.86 -34.18 -25.27
N MET A 105 -1.13 -32.92 -25.67
CA MET A 105 -0.79 -32.41 -27.00
C MET A 105 0.71 -32.13 -27.13
N LEU A 106 1.37 -31.78 -26.03
CA LEU A 106 2.79 -31.46 -25.97
C LEU A 106 3.66 -32.64 -25.51
N GLY A 107 3.04 -33.78 -25.19
CA GLY A 107 3.72 -34.95 -24.62
C GLY A 107 4.28 -34.70 -23.21
N TRP A 108 3.67 -33.78 -22.44
CA TRP A 108 4.07 -33.52 -21.05
C TRP A 108 3.43 -34.51 -20.09
N HIS A 109 4.22 -34.97 -19.11
CA HIS A 109 3.78 -35.90 -18.07
C HIS A 109 3.50 -35.15 -16.76
N LEU A 110 2.26 -34.65 -16.62
CA LEU A 110 1.79 -33.94 -15.42
C LEU A 110 0.92 -34.80 -14.50
N GLU A 111 0.97 -36.12 -14.66
CA GLU A 111 0.28 -37.06 -13.78
C GLU A 111 0.91 -37.06 -12.38
N SER A 112 0.10 -37.33 -11.36
CA SER A 112 0.52 -37.27 -9.95
C SER A 112 1.76 -38.13 -9.65
N ALA A 113 1.90 -39.30 -10.30
CA ALA A 113 3.05 -40.18 -10.13
C ALA A 113 4.35 -39.54 -10.64
N THR A 114 4.31 -38.95 -11.84
CA THR A 114 5.46 -38.28 -12.47
C THR A 114 5.87 -37.04 -11.68
N LEU A 115 4.90 -36.25 -11.22
CA LEU A 115 5.14 -35.07 -10.37
C LEU A 115 5.74 -35.47 -9.01
N ALA A 116 5.21 -36.52 -8.37
CA ALA A 116 5.73 -37.00 -7.09
C ALA A 116 7.17 -37.52 -7.22
N ALA A 117 7.47 -38.30 -8.26
CA ALA A 117 8.82 -38.77 -8.54
C ALA A 117 9.79 -37.60 -8.82
N SER A 118 9.35 -36.64 -9.63
CA SER A 118 10.13 -35.43 -9.95
C SER A 118 10.40 -34.58 -8.71
N PHE A 119 9.41 -34.44 -7.81
CA PHE A 119 9.60 -33.74 -6.54
C PHE A 119 10.53 -34.53 -5.60
N ALA A 120 10.43 -35.86 -5.58
CA ALA A 120 11.26 -36.72 -4.74
C ALA A 120 12.74 -36.69 -5.13
N SER A 121 13.08 -36.44 -6.40
CA SER A 121 14.46 -36.34 -6.87
C SER A 121 15.14 -35.01 -6.54
N LEU A 122 14.38 -33.99 -6.09
CA LEU A 122 14.93 -32.68 -5.74
C LEU A 122 15.83 -32.73 -4.50
N PRO A 123 16.86 -31.86 -4.41
CA PRO A 123 17.64 -31.70 -3.20
C PRO A 123 16.75 -31.17 -2.06
N ILE A 124 17.13 -31.48 -0.82
CA ILE A 124 16.33 -31.13 0.37
C ILE A 124 15.97 -29.64 0.44
N PHE A 125 16.92 -28.78 0.09
CA PHE A 125 16.70 -27.33 0.05
C PHE A 125 15.58 -26.96 -0.93
N ALA A 126 15.62 -27.48 -2.16
CA ALA A 126 14.59 -27.21 -3.16
C ALA A 126 13.21 -27.73 -2.74
N LYS A 127 13.15 -28.89 -2.08
CA LYS A 127 11.90 -29.44 -1.52
C LYS A 127 11.30 -28.50 -0.48
N ILE A 128 12.11 -28.06 0.49
CA ILE A 128 11.66 -27.14 1.55
C ILE A 128 11.25 -25.80 0.94
N SER A 129 12.02 -25.25 0.01
CA SER A 129 11.68 -23.99 -0.66
C SER A 129 10.36 -24.10 -1.41
N LEU A 130 10.16 -25.14 -2.21
CA LEU A 130 8.92 -25.31 -2.98
C LEU A 130 7.70 -25.55 -2.07
N LYS A 131 7.84 -26.37 -1.02
CA LYS A 131 6.80 -26.54 -0.01
C LYS A 131 6.48 -25.22 0.68
N THR A 132 7.48 -24.41 1.00
CA THR A 132 7.29 -23.11 1.67
C THR A 132 6.61 -22.10 0.76
N LEU A 133 7.02 -22.04 -0.52
CA LEU A 133 6.43 -21.18 -1.55
C LEU A 133 4.97 -21.53 -1.84
N ALA A 134 4.56 -22.79 -1.68
CA ALA A 134 3.16 -23.17 -1.77
C ALA A 134 2.40 -22.94 -0.44
N ALA A 135 2.97 -23.39 0.68
CA ALA A 135 2.30 -23.42 1.98
C ALA A 135 2.06 -22.03 2.56
N TYR A 136 3.07 -21.16 2.60
CA TYR A 136 2.95 -19.86 3.26
C TYR A 136 1.93 -18.92 2.60
N PRO A 137 1.92 -18.68 1.27
CA PRO A 137 0.89 -17.83 0.69
C PRO A 137 -0.51 -18.44 0.86
N PHE A 138 -0.65 -19.76 0.79
CA PHE A 138 -1.92 -20.45 1.04
C PHE A 138 -2.43 -20.21 2.47
N THR A 139 -1.65 -20.55 3.50
CA THR A 139 -2.09 -20.41 4.89
C THR A 139 -2.32 -18.94 5.26
N TYR A 140 -1.43 -18.05 4.82
CA TYR A 140 -1.61 -16.61 5.02
C TYR A 140 -2.90 -16.09 4.39
N HIS A 141 -3.18 -16.46 3.13
CA HIS A 141 -4.39 -16.03 2.45
C HIS A 141 -5.65 -16.54 3.14
N CYS A 142 -5.67 -17.80 3.59
CA CYS A 142 -6.79 -18.38 4.32
C CYS A 142 -7.04 -17.70 5.67
N TRP A 143 -6.02 -17.57 6.51
CA TRP A 143 -6.17 -16.94 7.84
C TRP A 143 -6.54 -15.46 7.73
N ASN A 144 -5.88 -14.72 6.82
CA ASN A 144 -6.23 -13.32 6.62
C ASN A 144 -7.61 -13.17 5.95
N GLY A 145 -8.01 -14.13 5.11
CA GLY A 145 -9.37 -14.21 4.55
C GLY A 145 -10.44 -14.37 5.63
N ILE A 146 -10.22 -15.27 6.61
CA ILE A 146 -11.12 -15.39 7.77
C ILE A 146 -11.22 -14.07 8.53
N ARG A 147 -10.09 -13.39 8.77
CA ARG A 147 -10.07 -12.06 9.39
C ARG A 147 -10.88 -11.03 8.59
N HIS A 148 -10.79 -11.03 7.26
CA HIS A 148 -11.61 -10.19 6.40
C HIS A 148 -13.11 -10.54 6.49
N LEU A 149 -13.47 -11.81 6.53
CA LEU A 149 -14.87 -12.22 6.71
C LEU A 149 -15.42 -11.78 8.08
N VAL A 150 -14.62 -11.84 9.15
CA VAL A 150 -15.00 -11.28 10.45
C VAL A 150 -15.23 -9.78 10.36
N TRP A 151 -14.37 -9.07 9.61
CA TRP A 151 -14.51 -7.64 9.35
C TRP A 151 -15.77 -7.29 8.57
N ASP A 152 -16.19 -8.13 7.62
CA ASP A 152 -17.42 -7.93 6.85
C ASP A 152 -18.69 -8.01 7.72
N THR A 153 -18.61 -8.65 8.89
CA THR A 153 -19.71 -8.63 9.88
C THR A 153 -19.79 -7.33 10.71
N GLY A 154 -18.83 -6.42 10.53
CA GLY A 154 -18.68 -5.22 11.35
C GLY A 154 -17.94 -5.44 12.68
N ALA A 155 -17.40 -6.64 12.92
CA ALA A 155 -16.65 -6.98 14.12
C ALA A 155 -15.15 -6.64 14.02
N ALA A 156 -14.49 -6.54 15.17
CA ALA A 156 -13.02 -6.37 15.30
C ALA A 156 -12.42 -5.16 14.55
N MET A 157 -13.15 -4.04 14.49
CA MET A 157 -12.82 -2.82 13.74
C MET A 157 -12.02 -1.76 14.51
N THR A 158 -11.80 -1.91 15.82
CA THR A 158 -11.00 -0.91 16.56
C THR A 158 -9.52 -1.04 16.21
N ASN A 159 -8.76 0.06 16.23
CA ASN A 159 -7.32 0.04 15.94
C ASN A 159 -6.55 -1.02 16.74
N LYS A 160 -6.87 -1.16 18.03
CA LYS A 160 -6.25 -2.19 18.90
C LYS A 160 -6.57 -3.60 18.42
N GLN A 161 -7.85 -3.89 18.12
CA GLN A 161 -8.27 -5.19 17.61
C GLN A 161 -7.65 -5.49 16.23
N VAL A 162 -7.60 -4.52 15.33
CA VAL A 162 -7.01 -4.66 13.99
C VAL A 162 -5.52 -5.02 14.09
N ILE A 163 -4.77 -4.39 15.01
CA ILE A 163 -3.35 -4.69 15.23
C ILE A 163 -3.19 -6.09 15.84
N VAL A 164 -3.95 -6.42 16.88
CA VAL A 164 -3.88 -7.74 17.53
C VAL A 164 -4.23 -8.85 16.54
N THR A 165 -5.37 -8.73 15.85
CA THR A 165 -5.81 -9.70 14.83
C THR A 165 -4.82 -9.80 13.66
N GLY A 166 -4.10 -8.72 13.34
CA GLY A 166 -3.05 -8.75 12.33
C GLY A 166 -1.88 -9.64 12.72
N TRP A 167 -1.33 -9.45 13.92
CA TRP A 167 -0.23 -10.28 14.41
C TRP A 167 -0.64 -11.73 14.69
N THR A 168 -1.85 -11.97 15.20
CA THR A 168 -2.36 -13.34 15.37
C THR A 168 -2.48 -14.07 14.03
N THR A 169 -2.96 -13.39 12.99
CA THR A 169 -3.04 -13.95 11.63
C THR A 169 -1.66 -14.36 11.11
N ILE A 170 -0.64 -13.52 11.29
CA ILE A 170 0.74 -13.82 10.89
C ILE A 170 1.27 -15.05 11.65
N GLY A 171 1.04 -15.11 12.96
CA GLY A 171 1.43 -16.25 13.79
C GLY A 171 0.78 -17.56 13.35
N LEU A 172 -0.55 -17.56 13.17
CA LEU A 172 -1.31 -18.73 12.70
C LEU A 172 -0.87 -19.19 11.31
N ALA A 173 -0.67 -18.25 10.38
CA ALA A 173 -0.18 -18.54 9.03
C ALA A 173 1.22 -19.18 9.06
N THR A 174 2.11 -18.67 9.90
CA THR A 174 3.47 -19.18 10.03
C THR A 174 3.48 -20.59 10.63
N VAL A 175 2.78 -20.81 11.73
CA VAL A 175 2.72 -22.14 12.38
C VAL A 175 2.09 -23.19 11.45
N SER A 176 0.98 -22.86 10.81
CA SER A 176 0.34 -23.77 9.85
C SER A 176 1.20 -24.02 8.60
N ALA A 177 1.93 -23.01 8.11
CA ALA A 177 2.86 -23.21 6.99
C ALA A 177 4.00 -24.15 7.37
N LEU A 178 4.61 -23.97 8.55
CA LEU A 178 5.67 -24.85 9.05
C LEU A 178 5.16 -26.28 9.19
N ALA A 179 3.95 -26.47 9.73
CA ALA A 179 3.33 -27.79 9.82
C ALA A 179 3.21 -28.45 8.43
N LEU A 180 2.73 -27.72 7.41
CA LEU A 180 2.63 -28.23 6.04
C LEU A 180 3.99 -28.50 5.38
N VAL A 181 5.02 -27.71 5.74
CA VAL A 181 6.38 -27.87 5.20
C VAL A 181 7.07 -29.11 5.77
N PHE A 182 6.80 -29.47 7.03
CA PHE A 182 7.48 -30.59 7.71
C PHE A 182 6.66 -31.87 7.85
N MET A 183 5.35 -31.83 7.55
CA MET A 183 4.52 -33.03 7.35
C MET A 183 4.91 -33.80 6.10
#